data_AF-A0A7C4XF98-F1
#
_entry.id   AF-A0A7C4XF98-F1
#
_cell.length_a   1.000
_cell.length_b   1.000
_cell.length_c   1.000
_cell.angle_alpha   90.00
_cell.angle_beta   90.00
_cell.angle_gamma   90.00
#
_symmetry.space_group_name_H-M   'P 1'
#
loop_
_entity.id
_entity.type
_entity.pdbx_description
1 polymer ?
#
loop_
_entity_poly.entity_id
_entity_poly.type
_entity_poly.pdbx_seq_one_letter_code
_entity_poly.pdbx_strand_id
1 'polypeptide(L)'
;DRMAETAKYLGTLNLPKTIVLTGAMVPYKIVGSDALFNFGTAFGAVRILPHGVYVAMNGRTFAWDNVRKDYDRGVFRPLKES
;
A
#
# COMPACT_ATOMS: atom_id res chain seq x y z
N ASP A 1 2.34 -1.53 11.13
CA ASP A 1 3.11 -0.28 11.16
C ASP A 1 4.23 -0.18 10.16
N ARG A 2 5.13 -1.16 10.04
CA ARG A 2 6.36 -1.08 9.22
C ARG A 2 6.15 -1.27 7.70
N MET A 3 4.94 -1.05 7.17
CA MET A 3 4.60 -1.38 5.78
C MET A 3 5.41 -0.57 4.76
N ALA A 4 5.62 0.73 5.00
CA ALA A 4 6.44 1.57 4.11
C ALA A 4 7.91 1.12 4.08
N GLU A 5 8.44 0.66 5.20
CA GLU A 5 9.81 0.12 5.29
C GLU A 5 9.93 -1.21 4.54
N THR A 6 8.94 -2.09 4.67
CA THR A 6 8.87 -3.34 3.88
C THR A 6 8.76 -3.04 2.39
N ALA A 7 7.94 -2.06 1.99
CA ALA A 7 7.83 -1.64 0.59
C ALA A 7 9.19 -1.18 0.08
N LYS A 8 9.88 -0.33 0.84
CA LYS A 8 11.20 0.18 0.48
C LYS A 8 12.24 -0.94 0.34
N TYR A 9 12.31 -1.85 1.30
CA TYR A 9 13.19 -3.00 1.23
C TYR A 9 12.94 -3.82 -0.04
N LEU A 10 11.70 -4.21 -0.31
CA LEU A 10 11.35 -5.01 -1.49
C LEU A 10 11.59 -4.25 -2.80
N GLY A 11 11.28 -2.95 -2.83
CA GLY A 11 11.45 -2.10 -4.01
C GLY A 11 12.90 -2.00 -4.47
N THR A 12 13.84 -1.96 -3.53
CA THR A 12 15.29 -1.95 -3.84
C THR A 12 15.81 -3.24 -4.47
N LEU A 13 15.09 -4.35 -4.35
CA LEU A 13 15.48 -5.63 -4.96
C LEU A 13 15.23 -5.68 -6.48
N ASN A 14 14.46 -4.74 -7.03
CA ASN A 14 14.16 -4.61 -8.45
C ASN A 14 13.76 -5.95 -9.13
N LEU A 15 12.87 -6.71 -8.47
CA LEU A 15 12.41 -8.00 -8.97
C LEU A 15 11.54 -7.82 -10.22
N PRO A 16 11.58 -8.74 -11.19
CA PRO A 16 10.72 -8.72 -12.38
C PRO A 16 9.29 -9.19 -12.03
N LYS A 17 8.66 -8.54 -11.05
CA LYS A 17 7.32 -8.86 -10.53
C LYS A 17 6.59 -7.59 -10.12
N THR A 18 5.26 -7.63 -10.17
CA THR A 18 4.40 -6.64 -9.52
C THR A 18 4.06 -7.13 -8.12
N ILE A 19 4.45 -6.38 -7.09
CA ILE A 19 4.21 -6.70 -5.68
C ILE A 19 3.40 -5.57 -5.06
N VAL A 20 2.25 -5.89 -4.47
CA VAL A 20 1.40 -4.89 -3.81
C VAL A 20 1.24 -5.27 -2.34
N LEU A 21 1.76 -4.43 -1.46
CA LEU A 21 1.54 -4.54 -0.01
C LEU A 21 0.22 -3.86 0.34
N THR A 22 -0.58 -4.50 1.19
CA THR A 22 -1.84 -3.95 1.66
C THR A 22 -2.11 -4.39 3.08
N GLY A 23 -3.19 -3.89 3.67
CA GLY A 23 -3.61 -4.16 5.02
C GLY A 23 -4.88 -3.40 5.35
N ALA A 24 -5.11 -3.20 6.63
CA ALA A 24 -6.26 -2.48 7.15
C ALA A 24 -5.83 -1.65 8.35
N MET A 25 -6.45 -0.48 8.52
CA MET A 25 -6.34 0.30 9.75
C MET A 25 -7.28 -0.24 10.82
N VAL A 26 -8.44 -0.75 10.41
CA VAL A 26 -9.44 -1.38 11.28
C VAL A 26 -9.41 -2.90 11.06
N PRO A 27 -9.24 -3.73 12.10
CA PRO A 27 -9.23 -5.19 11.97
C PRO A 27 -10.44 -5.73 11.20
N TYR A 28 -10.22 -6.70 10.31
CA TYR A 28 -11.24 -7.26 9.40
C TYR A 28 -12.55 -7.70 10.09
N LYS A 29 -12.46 -8.20 11.32
CA LYS A 29 -13.62 -8.70 12.08
C LYS A 29 -14.58 -7.59 12.55
N ILE A 30 -14.17 -6.33 12.47
CA ILE A 30 -14.95 -5.18 12.92
C ILE A 30 -15.78 -4.65 11.75
N VAL A 31 -17.09 -4.43 11.98
CA VAL A 31 -17.99 -3.83 11.00
C VAL A 31 -17.49 -2.44 10.63
N GLY A 32 -17.46 -2.15 9.32
CA GLY A 32 -16.88 -0.91 8.80
C GLY A 32 -15.36 -0.95 8.61
N SER A 33 -14.73 -2.13 8.70
CA SER A 33 -13.31 -2.29 8.37
C SER A 33 -12.99 -1.90 6.92
N ASP A 34 -11.84 -1.25 6.73
CA ASP A 34 -11.29 -0.90 5.42
C ASP A 34 -10.59 -2.08 4.72
N ALA A 35 -10.52 -3.25 5.37
CA ALA A 35 -9.77 -4.41 4.89
C ALA A 35 -10.20 -4.90 3.50
N LEU A 36 -11.51 -5.10 3.28
CA LEU A 36 -12.00 -5.61 1.99
C LEU A 36 -11.78 -4.61 0.86
N PHE A 37 -11.96 -3.32 1.15
CA PHE A 37 -11.77 -2.26 0.17
C PHE A 37 -10.30 -2.11 -0.24
N ASN A 38 -9.38 -2.13 0.74
CA ASN A 38 -7.94 -2.11 0.47
C ASN A 38 -7.49 -3.38 -0.26
N PHE A 39 -8.03 -4.55 0.09
CA PHE A 39 -7.74 -5.81 -0.62
C PHE A 39 -8.21 -5.77 -2.08
N GLY A 40 -9.43 -5.30 -2.34
CA GLY A 40 -9.93 -5.13 -3.70
C GLY A 40 -9.07 -4.16 -4.52
N THR A 41 -8.65 -3.05 -3.90
CA THR A 41 -7.70 -2.09 -4.51
C THR A 41 -6.38 -2.76 -4.86
N ALA A 42 -5.80 -3.53 -3.94
CA ALA A 42 -4.54 -4.24 -4.14
C ALA A 42 -4.63 -5.30 -5.24
N PHE A 43 -5.74 -6.03 -5.28
CA PHE A 43 -6.00 -7.05 -6.30
C PHE A 43 -6.14 -6.45 -7.70
N GLY A 44 -6.80 -5.29 -7.84
CA GLY A 44 -6.81 -4.55 -9.10
C GLY A 44 -5.42 -4.06 -9.49
N ALA A 45 -4.73 -3.41 -8.54
CA ALA A 45 -3.41 -2.82 -8.74
C ALA A 45 -2.36 -3.83 -9.23
N VAL A 46 -2.30 -5.02 -8.63
CA VAL A 46 -1.31 -6.04 -8.99
C VAL A 46 -1.48 -6.55 -10.43
N ARG A 47 -2.68 -6.42 -11.00
CA ARG A 47 -3.01 -6.88 -12.36
C ARG A 47 -2.71 -5.85 -13.43
N ILE A 48 -2.74 -4.56 -13.10
CA ILE A 48 -2.67 -3.46 -14.08
C ILE A 48 -1.37 -2.64 -13.99
N LEU A 49 -0.69 -2.66 -12.85
CA LEU A 49 0.55 -1.90 -12.68
C LEU A 49 1.75 -2.65 -13.25
N PRO A 50 2.73 -1.93 -13.82
CA PRO A 50 3.97 -2.53 -14.28
C PRO A 50 4.75 -3.13 -13.11
N HIS A 51 5.78 -3.94 -13.43
CA HIS A 51 6.69 -4.49 -12.44
C HIS A 51 7.21 -3.40 -11.50
N GLY A 52 7.22 -3.71 -10.21
CA GLY A 52 7.48 -2.75 -9.16
C GLY A 52 6.81 -3.13 -7.85
N VAL A 53 7.14 -2.38 -6.81
CA VAL A 53 6.56 -2.55 -5.47
C VAL A 53 5.67 -1.37 -5.15
N TYR A 54 4.47 -1.66 -4.66
CA TYR A 54 3.46 -0.65 -4.36
C TYR A 54 2.82 -0.90 -3.00
N VAL A 55 2.26 0.15 -2.41
CA VAL A 55 1.38 0.07 -1.23
C VAL A 55 -0.04 0.44 -1.65
N ALA A 56 -1.02 -0.40 -1.35
CA ALA A 56 -2.43 -0.16 -1.57
C ALA A 56 -3.17 -0.01 -0.23
N MET A 57 -3.48 1.22 0.15
CA MET A 57 -4.14 1.59 1.41
C MET A 57 -5.00 2.84 1.18
N ASN A 58 -6.09 2.97 1.93
CA ASN A 58 -7.01 4.12 1.85
C ASN A 58 -7.57 4.34 0.42
N GLY A 59 -7.81 3.25 -0.32
CA GLY A 59 -8.32 3.30 -1.70
C GLY A 59 -7.36 3.84 -2.74
N ARG A 60 -6.07 3.98 -2.41
CA ARG A 60 -5.04 4.55 -3.28
C ARG A 60 -3.86 3.62 -3.40
N THR A 61 -3.11 3.74 -4.49
CA THR A 61 -1.83 3.07 -4.70
C THR A 61 -0.69 4.07 -4.62
N PHE A 62 0.41 3.67 -3.99
CA PHE A 62 1.62 4.47 -3.84
C PHE A 62 2.83 3.65 -4.27
N ALA A 63 3.80 4.27 -4.95
CA ALA A 63 5.07 3.63 -5.24
C ALA A 63 5.88 3.43 -3.94
N TRP A 64 6.69 2.38 -3.88
CA TRP A 64 7.49 2.03 -2.69
C TRP A 64 8.43 3.14 -2.21
N ASP A 65 8.90 3.98 -3.13
CA ASP A 65 9.81 5.10 -2.90
C ASP A 65 9.08 6.41 -2.61
N ASN A 66 7.74 6.43 -2.71
CA ASN A 66 6.90 7.59 -2.49
C ASN A 66 5.68 7.25 -1.62
N VAL A 67 5.93 6.69 -0.43
CA VAL A 67 4.88 6.38 0.54
C VAL A 67 5.37 6.54 1.98
N ARG A 68 4.51 7.10 2.84
CA ARG A 68 4.65 7.11 4.30
C ARG A 68 3.31 6.93 5.00
N LYS A 69 3.35 6.46 6.24
CA LYS A 69 2.19 6.49 7.14
C LYS A 69 2.14 7.83 7.86
N ASP A 70 1.01 8.52 7.72
CA ASP A 70 0.64 9.70 8.52
C ASP A 70 -0.08 9.18 9.77
N TYR A 71 0.61 9.22 10.91
CA TYR A 71 0.11 8.65 12.16
C TYR A 71 -1.01 9.49 12.78
N ASP A 72 -0.91 10.82 12.65
CA ASP A 72 -1.90 11.75 13.20
C ASP A 72 -3.26 11.56 12.53
N ARG A 73 -3.26 11.28 11.23
CA ARG A 73 -4.49 11.08 10.46
C ARG A 73 -4.84 9.61 10.22
N GLY A 74 -3.96 8.68 10.59
CA GLY A 74 -4.17 7.24 10.40
C GLY A 74 -4.26 6.82 8.93
N VAL A 75 -3.56 7.49 8.01
CA VAL A 75 -3.63 7.22 6.56
C VAL A 75 -2.26 7.10 5.91
N PHE A 76 -2.19 6.47 4.74
CA PHE A 76 -1.00 6.46 3.89
C PHE A 76 -1.04 7.62 2.89
N ARG A 77 0.14 8.18 2.63
CA ARG A 77 0.33 9.39 1.81
C ARG A 77 1.65 9.35 1.06
N PRO A 78 1.77 10.11 -0.04
CA PRO A 78 3.06 10.25 -0.70
C PRO A 78 4.05 11.06 0.16
N LEU A 79 5.33 10.90 -0.12
CA LEU A 79 6.40 11.73 0.45
C LEU A 79 6.40 13.14 -0.16
N LYS A 80 6.02 13.24 -1.44
CA LYS A 80 5.89 14.49 -2.18
C LYS A 80 4.44 14.63 -2.67
N GLU A 81 3.77 15.72 -2.30
CA GLU A 81 2.49 16.06 -2.92
C GLU A 81 2.74 16.50 -4.38
N SER A 82 1.81 16.12 -5.26
CA SER A 82 1.87 16.37 -6.71
C SER A 82 1.36 17.77 -7.03
#